data_AF-A0A1C3XCF8-F1
#
_entry.id   AF-A0A1C3XCF8-F1
#
_cell.length_a   1.000
_cell.length_b   1.000
_cell.length_c   1.000
_cell.angle_alpha   90.00
_cell.angle_beta   90.00
_cell.angle_gamma   90.00
#
_symmetry.space_group_name_H-M   'P 1'
#
loop_
_entity.id
_entity.type
_entity.pdbx_description
1 polymer ?
#
loop_
_entity_poly.entity_id
_entity_poly.type
_entity_poly.pdbx_seq_one_letter_code
_entity_poly.pdbx_strand_id
1 'polypeptide(L)'
;MLKPHQPFLITIVDRDKKLFTVEGPTFDDTPWYEAQAQASTAGRKVDVIPHQSWDTIDRKEPPTQSTLVDQTKRDPGFRDFRCVSPGTILNPQSFR
;
A
#
# COMPACT_ATOMS: atom_id res chain seq x y z
N MET A 1 -0.22 16.38 9.33
CA MET A 1 -1.48 15.80 8.79
C MET A 1 -1.79 16.49 7.48
N LEU A 2 -1.45 15.87 6.35
CA LEU A 2 -2.00 16.26 5.04
C LEU A 2 -3.50 15.96 5.11
N LYS A 3 -4.38 16.91 4.74
CA LYS A 3 -5.80 16.62 4.47
C LYS A 3 -5.90 16.31 2.98
N PRO A 4 -5.93 15.04 2.55
CA PRO A 4 -6.14 14.76 1.14
C PRO A 4 -7.62 15.00 0.85
N HIS A 5 -7.91 16.04 0.05
CA HIS A 5 -9.27 16.32 -0.44
C HIS A 5 -9.75 15.26 -1.46
N GLN A 6 -8.94 14.25 -1.76
CA GLN A 6 -9.24 13.19 -2.72
C GLN A 6 -8.82 11.82 -2.16
N PRO A 7 -9.59 10.76 -2.46
CA PRO A 7 -9.22 9.42 -2.07
C PRO A 7 -7.93 8.98 -2.78
N PHE A 8 -7.13 8.17 -2.11
CA PHE A 8 -5.88 7.62 -2.63
C PHE A 8 -5.77 6.12 -2.35
N LEU A 9 -4.86 5.45 -3.05
CA LEU A 9 -4.58 4.03 -2.88
C LEU A 9 -3.30 3.84 -2.07
N ILE A 10 -3.16 2.70 -1.41
CA ILE A 10 -1.98 2.37 -0.60
C ILE A 10 -1.45 1.01 -1.05
N THR A 11 -0.18 0.93 -1.44
CA THR A 11 0.49 -0.35 -1.63
C THR A 11 1.15 -0.78 -0.33
N ILE A 12 0.86 -2.01 0.11
CA ILE A 12 1.47 -2.62 1.28
C ILE A 12 2.37 -3.75 0.79
N VAL A 13 3.61 -3.78 1.28
CA VAL A 13 4.60 -4.77 0.89
C VAL A 13 5.16 -5.48 2.11
N ASP A 14 4.96 -6.79 2.21
CA ASP A 14 5.63 -7.65 3.19
C ASP A 14 6.92 -8.19 2.56
N ARG A 15 8.07 -7.64 2.96
CA ARG A 15 9.37 -8.04 2.42
C ARG A 15 9.80 -9.43 2.88
N ASP A 16 9.39 -9.84 4.08
CA ASP A 16 9.78 -11.13 4.63
C ASP A 16 9.07 -12.26 3.91
N LYS A 17 7.78 -12.06 3.62
CA LYS A 17 6.95 -13.06 2.92
C LYS A 17 6.97 -12.91 1.39
N LYS A 18 7.61 -11.86 0.87
CA LYS A 18 7.56 -11.47 -0.55
C LYS A 18 6.11 -11.36 -1.06
N LEU A 19 5.26 -10.67 -0.29
CA LEU A 19 3.86 -10.43 -0.64
C LEU A 19 3.62 -8.94 -0.81
N PHE A 20 2.68 -8.58 -1.68
CA PHE A 20 2.17 -7.22 -1.70
C PHE A 20 0.67 -7.19 -1.96
N THR A 21 0.02 -6.10 -1.57
CA THR A 21 -1.38 -5.81 -1.89
C THR A 21 -1.57 -4.32 -2.12
N VAL A 22 -2.64 -3.94 -2.81
CA VAL A 22 -3.03 -2.55 -3.00
C VAL A 22 -4.40 -2.36 -2.35
N GLU A 23 -4.45 -1.48 -1.34
CA GLU A 23 -5.63 -1.19 -0.55
C GLU A 23 -6.18 0.22 -0.83
N GLY A 24 -7.37 0.48 -0.29
CA GLY A 24 -8.15 1.69 -0.55
C GLY A 24 -9.14 1.51 -1.71
N PRO A 25 -9.67 2.61 -2.29
CA PRO A 25 -9.37 4.00 -1.96
C PRO A 25 -9.66 4.40 -0.50
N THR A 26 -8.84 5.26 0.09
CA THR A 26 -9.00 5.81 1.46
C THR A 26 -8.69 7.31 1.50
N PHE A 27 -9.13 7.99 2.56
CA PHE A 27 -8.79 9.39 2.86
C PHE A 27 -7.82 9.53 4.04
N ASP A 28 -7.55 8.42 4.71
CA ASP A 28 -6.73 8.35 5.92
C ASP A 28 -5.82 7.14 5.79
N ASP A 29 -4.50 7.34 5.92
CA ASP A 29 -3.48 6.30 5.89
C ASP A 29 -3.01 5.90 7.30
N THR A 30 -3.50 6.59 8.34
CA THR A 30 -3.15 6.33 9.74
C THR A 30 -3.27 4.84 10.12
N PRO A 31 -4.35 4.11 9.77
CA PRO A 31 -4.48 2.70 10.16
C PRO A 31 -3.37 1.80 9.60
N TRP A 32 -2.87 2.11 8.40
CA TRP A 32 -1.80 1.34 7.77
C TRP A 32 -0.45 1.63 8.41
N TYR A 33 -0.16 2.88 8.73
CA TYR A 33 1.07 3.26 9.44
C TYR A 33 1.11 2.72 10.88
N GLU A 34 -0.02 2.72 11.58
CA GLU A 34 -0.13 2.10 12.91
C GLU A 34 0.13 0.59 12.84
N ALA A 35 -0.51 -0.11 11.89
CA ALA A 35 -0.28 -1.53 11.67
C ALA A 35 1.16 -1.83 11.24
N GLN A 36 1.78 -0.95 10.44
CA GLN A 36 3.19 -1.05 10.05
C GLN A 36 4.10 -0.92 11.28
N ALA A 37 3.84 0.05 12.16
CA ALA A 37 4.61 0.24 13.38
C ALA A 37 4.53 -1.00 14.28
N GLN A 38 3.34 -1.56 14.46
CA GLN A 38 3.15 -2.81 15.22
C GLN A 38 3.87 -4.00 14.56
N ALA A 39 3.78 -4.15 13.24
CA ALA A 39 4.50 -5.18 12.50
C ALA A 39 6.02 -5.06 12.67
N SER A 40 6.54 -3.83 12.64
CA SER A 40 7.95 -3.52 12.89
C SER A 40 8.38 -3.90 14.31
N THR A 41 7.57 -3.57 15.33
CA THR A 41 7.82 -4.01 16.72
C THR A 41 7.83 -5.54 16.85
N ALA A 42 7.02 -6.24 16.06
CA ALA A 42 7.01 -7.70 15.99
C ALA A 42 8.15 -8.29 15.13
N GLY A 43 9.08 -7.47 14.63
CA GLY A 43 10.23 -7.90 13.83
C GLY A 43 9.92 -8.18 12.35
N ARG A 44 8.75 -7.79 11.86
CA ARG A 44 8.37 -7.93 10.44
C ARG A 44 8.73 -6.67 9.64
N LYS A 45 9.23 -6.86 8.43
CA LYS A 45 9.55 -5.78 7.48
C LYS A 45 8.39 -5.56 6.51
N VAL A 46 7.53 -4.62 6.88
CA VAL A 46 6.40 -4.21 6.05
C VAL A 46 6.57 -2.75 5.62
N ASP A 47 6.39 -2.47 4.34
CA ASP A 47 6.34 -1.11 3.78
C ASP A 47 4.90 -0.70 3.50
N VAL A 48 4.59 0.58 3.74
CA VAL A 48 3.32 1.23 3.41
C VAL A 48 3.64 2.41 2.49
N ILE A 49 3.09 2.36 1.27
CA ILE A 49 3.39 3.30 0.19
C ILE A 49 2.07 3.93 -0.28
N PRO A 50 1.77 5.17 0.11
CA PRO A 50 0.60 5.89 -0.40
C PRO A 50 0.82 6.35 -1.84
N HIS A 51 -0.23 6.31 -2.65
CA HIS A 51 -0.25 6.75 -4.05
C HIS A 51 -1.31 7.84 -4.22
N GLN A 52 -0.91 9.11 -4.05
CA GLN A 52 -1.83 10.23 -4.08
C GLN A 52 -2.04 10.74 -5.52
N SER A 53 -3.25 11.22 -5.81
CA SER A 53 -3.64 11.72 -7.14
C SER A 53 -2.79 12.89 -7.67
N TRP A 54 -2.03 13.57 -6.81
CA TRP A 54 -1.21 14.71 -7.20
C TRP A 54 0.25 14.35 -7.49
N ASP A 55 0.71 13.13 -7.20
CA ASP A 55 2.00 12.62 -7.74
C ASP A 55 1.96 12.46 -9.27
N THR A 56 0.76 12.56 -9.84
CA THR A 56 0.47 12.54 -11.27
C THR A 56 0.25 13.93 -11.85
N ILE A 57 1.08 14.92 -11.50
CA ILE A 57 1.08 16.24 -12.19
C ILE A 57 1.16 16.07 -13.73
N ASP A 58 1.72 14.96 -14.20
CA ASP A 58 1.86 14.62 -15.63
C ASP A 58 0.93 13.50 -16.14
N ARG A 59 0.17 12.78 -15.28
CA ARG A 59 -0.77 11.74 -15.75
C ARG A 59 -2.19 12.27 -15.69
N LYS A 60 -2.84 12.25 -16.85
CA LYS A 60 -4.23 12.69 -17.04
C LYS A 60 -5.27 11.93 -16.20
N GLU A 61 -4.90 10.81 -15.58
CA GLU A 61 -5.81 9.96 -14.81
C GLU A 61 -5.13 9.44 -13.52
N PRO A 62 -5.85 9.41 -12.38
CA PRO A 62 -5.34 8.85 -11.13
C PRO A 62 -5.12 7.34 -11.27
N PRO A 63 -4.12 6.77 -10.58
CA PRO A 63 -3.84 5.34 -10.65
C PRO A 63 -5.03 4.51 -10.12
N THR A 64 -5.34 3.43 -10.82
CA THR A 64 -6.25 2.38 -10.35
C THR A 64 -5.47 1.29 -9.62
N GLN A 65 -6.17 0.46 -8.83
CA GLN A 65 -5.56 -0.70 -8.17
C GLN A 65 -4.85 -1.60 -9.18
N SER A 66 -5.47 -1.90 -10.33
CA SER A 66 -4.85 -2.74 -11.37
C SER A 66 -3.56 -2.12 -11.90
N THR A 67 -3.56 -0.81 -12.17
CA THR A 67 -2.35 -0.14 -12.67
C THR A 67 -1.21 -0.14 -11.64
N LEU A 68 -1.53 -0.02 -10.35
CA LEU A 68 -0.51 -0.12 -9.29
C LEU A 68 0.01 -1.54 -9.15
N VAL A 69 -0.86 -2.55 -9.19
CA VAL A 69 -0.44 -3.96 -9.19
C VAL A 69 0.51 -4.26 -10.35
N ASP A 70 0.19 -3.81 -11.55
CA ASP A 70 1.04 -4.00 -12.73
C ASP A 70 2.35 -3.23 -12.61
N GLN A 71 2.34 -2.01 -12.05
CA GLN A 71 3.55 -1.23 -11.80
C GLN A 71 4.45 -1.91 -10.77
N THR A 72 3.90 -2.37 -9.64
CA THR A 72 4.65 -3.10 -8.62
C THR A 72 5.28 -4.37 -9.20
N LYS A 73 4.54 -5.14 -10.01
CA LYS A 73 5.10 -6.34 -10.67
C LYS A 73 6.23 -6.05 -11.66
N ARG A 74 6.24 -4.86 -12.28
CA ARG A 74 7.28 -4.43 -13.22
C ARG A 74 8.52 -3.92 -12.51
N ASP A 75 8.41 -3.49 -11.26
CA ASP A 75 9.56 -3.08 -10.46
C ASP A 75 10.49 -4.29 -10.23
N PRO A 76 11.76 -4.21 -10.66
CA PRO A 76 12.73 -5.29 -10.45
C PRO A 76 12.87 -5.71 -8.97
N GLY A 77 12.67 -4.78 -8.03
CA GLY A 77 12.72 -5.05 -6.60
C GLY A 77 11.57 -5.89 -6.07
N PHE A 78 10.45 -5.96 -6.80
CA PHE A 78 9.23 -6.69 -6.40
C PHE A 78 8.83 -7.79 -7.38
N ARG A 79 9.68 -8.12 -8.37
CA ARG A 79 9.36 -9.10 -9.42
C ARG A 79 8.97 -10.49 -8.88
N ASP A 80 9.60 -10.91 -7.80
CA ASP A 80 9.32 -12.21 -7.15
C ASP A 80 8.18 -12.14 -6.12
N PHE A 81 7.57 -10.96 -5.94
CA PHE A 81 6.54 -10.77 -4.94
C PHE A 81 5.18 -11.21 -5.49
N ARG A 82 4.41 -11.91 -4.66
CA ARG A 82 3.07 -12.34 -5.00
C ARG A 82 2.05 -11.30 -4.56
N CYS A 83 1.18 -10.91 -5.50
CA CYS A 83 0.00 -10.10 -5.17
C CYS A 83 -1.01 -10.94 -4.38
N VAL A 84 -1.51 -10.41 -3.28
CA VAL A 84 -2.57 -11.01 -2.46
C VAL A 84 -3.76 -10.07 -2.30
N SER A 85 -4.88 -10.61 -1.85
CA SER A 85 -6.11 -9.84 -1.62
C SER A 85 -5.90 -8.74 -0.55
N PRO A 86 -6.59 -7.60 -0.66
CA PRO A 86 -6.61 -6.57 0.38
C PRO A 86 -6.91 -7.16 1.77
N GLY A 87 -6.29 -6.61 2.81
CA GLY A 87 -6.41 -7.05 4.20
C GLY A 87 -5.59 -8.30 4.55
N THR A 88 -4.86 -8.89 3.60
CA THR A 88 -4.08 -10.11 3.87
C THR A 88 -2.77 -9.84 4.62
N ILE A 89 -2.10 -8.71 4.36
CA ILE A 89 -0.75 -8.45 4.88
C ILE A 89 -0.77 -7.79 6.26
N LEU A 90 -1.46 -6.66 6.32
CA LEU A 90 -1.80 -5.92 7.52
C LEU A 90 -3.32 -6.01 7.58
N ASN A 91 -3.89 -6.89 8.39
CA ASN A 91 -5.35 -6.94 8.53
C ASN A 91 -5.78 -5.72 9.35
N PRO A 92 -6.29 -4.62 8.75
CA PRO A 92 -6.50 -3.37 9.48
C PRO A 92 -7.59 -3.51 10.55
N GLN A 93 -8.47 -4.50 10.40
CA GLN A 93 -9.54 -4.82 11.36
C GLN A 93 -9.07 -5.71 12.52
N SER A 94 -7.91 -6.36 12.41
CA SER A 94 -7.37 -7.22 13.48
C SER A 94 -6.62 -6.47 14.58
N PHE A 95 -6.38 -5.17 14.39
CA PHE A 95 -5.54 -4.37 15.30
C PHE A 95 -6.33 -3.23 15.97
N ARG A 96 -7.62 -3.48 16.25
CA ARG A 96 -8.48 -2.64 17.11
C ARG A 96 -8.24 -2.90 18.58
#